data_AF-A0A1U7RPP8-F1
#
_entry.id   AF-A0A1U7RPP8-F1
#
_cell.length_a   1.000
_cell.length_b   1.000
_cell.length_c   1.000
_cell.angle_alpha   90.00
_cell.angle_beta   90.00
_cell.angle_gamma   90.00
#
_symmetry.space_group_name_H-M   'P 1'
#
loop_
_entity.id
_entity.type
_entity.pdbx_description
1 polymer ?
#
loop_
_entity_poly.entity_id
_entity_poly.type
_entity_poly.pdbx_seq_one_letter_code
_entity_poly.pdbx_strand_id
1 'polypeptide(L)'
;MGAFCLWVSLMLLVPGFVLSDSSDRYYTNLSTFTIYSRTEANLLLTTSKPMVANKTHPCSQQTKIADTFKYINTVISCAIFIVGLVGNATLLRIIYQNKCMRNGPNALIASLALGDLIYIVIDIPINVYKLLAQGWPFENSDFGLFLCKFLPFIQKASVGITVLNLCALSVDRYRAVASWSRVQGIGIPMITAIEIFSIWILSFILAIPEAIGFVMVTFRYRNERHTTCMLNATSPFMVFYKNAKDWWLFGFYFCVPLACTAVFYTLMTCEMLNRRNSNLRIALSEHLKQRREVAKTVFCLVVIFALCWFPLHLSRILKKMVYNEKDPNRCELLSFLLPLDYISINLATMNSCINPIALYFVSKKFKNCFQSCLCCCCYQSKSLVTSVPMNGTSIQWKNQELNNHIIDRSSHKDSIN
;
A
#
# COMPACT_ATOMS: atom_id res chain seq x y z
N MET A 1 -2.28 27.42 2.23
CA MET A 1 -2.54 27.05 3.63
C MET A 1 -3.87 26.33 3.81
N GLY A 2 -5.02 26.89 3.37
CA GLY A 2 -6.34 26.28 3.56
C GLY A 2 -6.52 24.84 3.04
N ALA A 3 -5.93 24.49 1.89
CA ALA A 3 -6.02 23.12 1.34
C ALA A 3 -5.12 22.09 2.05
N PHE A 4 -4.02 22.52 2.68
CA PHE A 4 -3.20 21.66 3.53
C PHE A 4 -3.93 21.39 4.85
N CYS A 5 -4.59 22.41 5.43
CA CYS A 5 -5.54 22.20 6.52
C CYS A 5 -6.68 21.26 6.12
N LEU A 6 -7.25 21.38 4.92
CA LEU A 6 -8.32 20.47 4.49
C LEU A 6 -7.83 19.02 4.36
N TRP A 7 -6.61 18.80 3.84
CA TRP A 7 -5.98 17.48 3.73
C TRP A 7 -5.65 16.90 5.11
N VAL A 8 -5.05 17.69 6.00
CA VAL A 8 -4.76 17.30 7.39
C VAL A 8 -6.06 17.06 8.16
N SER A 9 -7.08 17.91 8.03
CA SER A 9 -8.38 17.75 8.67
C SER A 9 -9.13 16.52 8.14
N LEU A 10 -9.13 16.27 6.83
CA LEU A 10 -9.74 15.07 6.24
C LEU A 10 -9.04 13.79 6.72
N MET A 11 -7.71 13.81 6.86
CA MET A 11 -6.92 12.68 7.33
C MET A 11 -6.93 12.51 8.86
N LEU A 12 -7.21 13.56 9.63
CA LEU A 12 -7.42 13.51 11.09
C LEU A 12 -8.86 13.17 11.47
N LEU A 13 -9.84 13.50 10.64
CA LEU A 13 -11.25 13.12 10.84
C LEU A 13 -11.47 11.62 10.68
N VAL A 14 -10.71 10.96 9.81
CA VAL A 14 -10.85 9.52 9.53
C VAL A 14 -10.48 8.62 10.74
N PRO A 15 -9.39 8.87 11.49
CA PRO A 15 -9.14 8.20 12.77
C PRO A 15 -10.14 8.59 13.87
N GLY A 16 -10.65 9.84 13.84
CA GLY A 16 -11.56 10.38 14.85
C GLY A 16 -12.93 9.70 14.89
N PHE A 17 -13.39 9.14 13.77
CA PHE A 17 -14.65 8.39 13.71
C PHE A 17 -14.60 7.00 14.37
N VAL A 18 -13.41 6.42 14.60
CA VAL A 18 -13.26 5.09 15.22
C VAL A 18 -13.14 5.16 16.75
N LEU A 19 -12.88 6.35 17.31
CA LEU A 19 -12.76 6.55 18.76
C LEU A 19 -14.05 7.05 19.44
N SER A 20 -15.16 7.22 18.71
CA SER A 20 -16.40 7.82 19.23
C SER A 20 -17.62 6.89 19.20
N ASP A 21 -17.44 5.57 19.35
CA ASP A 21 -18.58 4.65 19.50
C ASP A 21 -18.28 3.44 20.39
N SER A 22 -17.76 3.66 21.61
CA SER A 22 -17.71 2.61 22.64
C SER A 22 -17.58 3.13 24.08
N SER A 23 -18.25 4.25 24.37
CA SER A 23 -18.67 4.57 25.74
C SER A 23 -20.18 4.72 25.71
N ASP A 24 -20.87 4.01 26.60
CA ASP A 24 -22.33 4.03 26.80
C ASP A 24 -23.13 2.97 26.03
N ARG A 25 -23.04 1.73 26.52
CA ARG A 25 -24.21 0.93 26.93
C ARG A 25 -23.75 -0.42 27.43
N TYR A 26 -24.03 -0.71 28.69
CA TYR A 26 -24.40 -2.00 29.29
C TYR A 26 -23.97 -1.97 30.76
N TYR A 27 -24.94 -1.68 31.63
CA TYR A 27 -25.28 -2.41 32.87
C TYR A 27 -26.19 -1.51 33.72
N THR A 28 -27.45 -1.43 33.31
CA THR A 28 -28.56 -1.26 34.25
C THR A 28 -29.18 -2.63 34.51
N ASN A 29 -29.58 -2.83 35.77
CA ASN A 29 -30.14 -4.03 36.40
C ASN A 29 -29.05 -5.01 36.85
N LEU A 30 -28.93 -5.37 38.13
CA LEU A 30 -29.98 -5.60 39.11
C LEU A 30 -29.39 -5.49 40.52
N SER A 31 -30.04 -4.67 41.33
CA SER A 31 -29.92 -4.54 42.78
C SER A 31 -30.12 -5.87 43.50
N THR A 32 -29.19 -6.23 44.40
CA THR A 32 -29.56 -6.83 45.70
C THR A 32 -28.40 -6.69 46.70
N PHE A 33 -28.75 -6.09 47.84
CA PHE A 33 -28.17 -6.16 49.18
C PHE A 33 -27.18 -7.32 49.41
N THR A 34 -26.10 -7.18 50.20
CA THR A 34 -26.16 -6.94 51.65
C THR A 34 -24.76 -6.60 52.18
N ILE A 35 -24.71 -5.64 53.10
CA ILE A 35 -23.57 -5.30 53.96
C ILE A 35 -23.38 -6.42 54.98
N TYR A 36 -22.18 -7.00 55.10
CA TYR A 36 -21.76 -7.59 56.38
C TYR A 36 -20.27 -7.45 56.63
N SER A 37 -20.00 -7.05 57.87
CA SER A 37 -18.72 -6.72 58.47
C SER A 37 -17.81 -7.94 58.66
N ARG A 38 -16.51 -7.64 58.63
CA ARG A 38 -15.36 -8.41 59.11
C ARG A 38 -15.55 -8.94 60.54
N THR A 39 -15.32 -10.24 60.75
CA THR A 39 -14.76 -10.85 61.99
C THR A 39 -14.23 -12.27 61.70
N GLU A 40 -13.23 -12.67 62.48
CA GLU A 40 -12.34 -13.83 62.33
C GLU A 40 -13.01 -15.22 62.43
N ALA A 41 -12.41 -16.25 61.81
CA ALA A 41 -11.92 -17.47 62.47
C ALA A 41 -11.64 -18.61 61.47
N ASN A 42 -10.59 -19.37 61.78
CA ASN A 42 -10.04 -20.49 61.01
C ASN A 42 -11.03 -21.63 60.76
N LEU A 43 -11.14 -22.08 59.51
CA LEU A 43 -11.46 -23.49 59.22
C LEU A 43 -10.84 -23.92 57.88
N LEU A 44 -9.78 -24.71 57.97
CA LEU A 44 -9.22 -25.49 56.87
C LEU A 44 -10.29 -26.44 56.34
N LEU A 45 -10.78 -26.20 55.12
CA LEU A 45 -11.34 -27.26 54.29
C LEU A 45 -10.84 -27.10 52.86
N THR A 46 -9.78 -27.83 52.57
CA THR A 46 -9.27 -28.15 51.24
C THR A 46 -10.42 -28.67 50.37
N THR A 47 -10.91 -27.84 49.46
CA THR A 47 -11.65 -28.32 48.28
C THR A 47 -11.02 -27.69 47.05
N SER A 48 -9.94 -28.32 46.59
CA SER A 48 -9.41 -28.12 45.25
C SER A 48 -10.47 -28.57 44.24
N LYS A 49 -11.32 -27.66 43.77
CA LYS A 49 -12.05 -27.84 42.51
C LYS A 49 -11.00 -27.83 41.39
N PRO A 50 -10.79 -28.93 40.63
CA PRO A 50 -9.94 -28.84 39.47
C PRO A 50 -10.64 -27.92 38.46
N MET A 51 -9.98 -26.82 38.08
CA MET A 51 -10.37 -26.07 36.89
C MET A 51 -10.36 -27.05 35.72
N VAL A 52 -11.54 -27.35 35.19
CA VAL A 52 -11.69 -28.07 33.93
C VAL A 52 -10.93 -27.26 32.88
N ALA A 53 -9.73 -27.72 32.55
CA ALA A 53 -9.00 -27.22 31.40
C ALA A 53 -9.90 -27.47 30.18
N ASN A 54 -10.40 -26.40 29.56
CA ASN A 54 -11.14 -26.44 28.31
C ASN A 54 -10.23 -27.04 27.23
N LYS A 55 -10.23 -28.37 27.10
CA LYS A 55 -9.48 -29.09 26.07
C LYS A 55 -10.19 -28.87 24.75
N THR A 56 -9.71 -27.89 23.98
CA THR A 56 -10.00 -27.83 22.55
C THR A 56 -9.51 -29.14 21.92
N HIS A 57 -10.39 -29.87 21.23
CA HIS A 57 -10.01 -31.14 20.62
C HIS A 57 -8.89 -30.93 19.59
N PRO A 58 -7.77 -31.67 19.68
CA PRO A 58 -6.72 -31.59 18.66
C PRO A 58 -7.31 -32.07 17.33
N CYS A 59 -7.09 -31.32 16.26
CA CYS A 59 -7.60 -31.69 14.94
C CYS A 59 -7.13 -33.08 14.53
N SER A 60 -8.00 -33.88 13.89
CA SER A 60 -7.68 -35.26 13.47
C SER A 60 -6.74 -35.27 12.26
N GLN A 61 -6.92 -34.36 11.30
CA GLN A 61 -6.03 -34.18 10.15
C GLN A 61 -5.03 -33.02 10.37
N GLN A 62 -3.80 -33.23 9.93
CA GLN A 62 -2.79 -32.17 9.83
C GLN A 62 -3.22 -31.22 8.70
N THR A 63 -3.30 -29.92 8.98
CA THR A 63 -3.44 -28.88 7.95
C THR A 63 -2.18 -28.90 7.08
N LYS A 64 -2.14 -29.77 6.07
CA LYS A 64 -1.02 -29.87 5.13
C LYS A 64 -1.31 -28.97 3.94
N ILE A 65 -0.51 -27.92 3.80
CA ILE A 65 -0.38 -27.23 2.53
C ILE A 65 0.33 -28.19 1.58
N ALA A 66 -0.31 -28.53 0.46
CA ALA A 66 0.25 -29.44 -0.54
C ALA A 66 1.62 -28.92 -1.01
N ASP A 67 2.62 -29.80 -1.14
CA ASP A 67 3.97 -29.37 -1.54
C ASP A 67 3.97 -28.72 -2.93
N THR A 68 3.11 -29.20 -3.83
CA THR A 68 2.84 -28.55 -5.12
C THR A 68 2.45 -27.07 -4.97
N PHE A 69 1.59 -26.75 -4.01
CA PHE A 69 1.22 -25.36 -3.73
C PHE A 69 2.41 -24.56 -3.20
N LYS A 70 3.22 -25.13 -2.30
CA LYS A 70 4.41 -24.45 -1.76
C LYS A 70 5.38 -24.07 -2.89
N TYR A 71 5.64 -25.00 -3.82
CA TYR A 71 6.50 -24.75 -4.98
C TYR A 71 5.92 -23.66 -5.89
N ILE A 72 4.64 -23.78 -6.30
CA ILE A 72 4.00 -22.79 -7.18
C ILE A 72 4.00 -21.39 -6.52
N ASN A 73 3.59 -21.31 -5.26
CA ASN A 73 3.54 -20.05 -4.53
C ASN A 73 4.94 -19.42 -4.39
N THR A 74 5.96 -20.23 -4.11
CA THR A 74 7.34 -19.74 -4.00
C THR A 74 7.85 -19.19 -5.33
N VAL A 75 7.62 -19.88 -6.45
CA VAL A 75 8.01 -19.40 -7.79
C VAL A 75 7.32 -18.07 -8.12
N ILE A 76 6.02 -17.95 -7.84
CA ILE A 76 5.27 -16.69 -8.02
C ILE A 76 5.85 -15.59 -7.15
N SER A 77 6.10 -15.86 -5.86
CA SER A 77 6.71 -14.89 -4.93
C SER A 77 8.09 -14.42 -5.42
N CYS A 78 8.94 -15.32 -5.93
CA CYS A 78 10.24 -14.95 -6.49
C CYS A 78 10.13 -14.07 -7.73
N ALA A 79 9.17 -14.36 -8.63
CA ALA A 79 8.92 -13.54 -9.80
C ALA A 79 8.47 -12.12 -9.42
N ILE A 80 7.51 -12.02 -8.47
CA ILE A 80 7.04 -10.75 -7.91
C ILE A 80 8.21 -9.98 -7.29
N PHE A 81 9.06 -10.66 -6.51
CA PHE A 81 10.22 -10.03 -5.88
C PHE A 81 11.17 -9.40 -6.90
N ILE A 82 11.56 -10.14 -7.95
CA ILE A 82 12.48 -9.66 -8.99
C ILE A 82 11.87 -8.48 -9.74
N VAL A 83 10.63 -8.64 -10.23
CA VAL A 83 9.94 -7.60 -11.01
C VAL A 83 9.74 -6.33 -10.17
N GLY A 84 9.28 -6.49 -8.93
CA GLY A 84 9.05 -5.39 -8.01
C GLY A 84 10.32 -4.65 -7.62
N LEU A 85 11.40 -5.37 -7.33
CA LEU A 85 12.70 -4.80 -7.00
C LEU A 85 13.27 -4.01 -8.18
N VAL A 86 13.35 -4.64 -9.36
CA VAL A 86 13.90 -4.01 -10.57
C VAL A 86 13.05 -2.82 -11.00
N GLY A 87 11.72 -2.97 -11.02
CA GLY A 87 10.79 -1.93 -11.44
C GLY A 87 10.86 -0.68 -10.57
N ASN A 88 10.73 -0.84 -9.25
CA ASN A 88 10.72 0.30 -8.33
C ASN A 88 12.12 0.93 -8.17
N ALA A 89 13.20 0.14 -8.18
CA ALA A 89 14.56 0.68 -8.17
C ALA A 89 14.86 1.49 -9.45
N THR A 90 14.42 0.98 -10.61
CA THR A 90 14.56 1.71 -11.89
C THR A 90 13.74 3.00 -11.88
N LEU A 91 12.52 2.98 -11.35
CA LEU A 91 11.68 4.16 -11.22
C LEU A 91 12.35 5.24 -10.35
N LEU A 92 12.89 4.86 -9.19
CA LEU A 92 13.67 5.77 -8.34
C LEU A 92 14.90 6.33 -9.07
N ARG A 93 15.65 5.47 -9.78
CA ARG A 93 16.82 5.88 -10.57
C ARG A 93 16.45 6.89 -11.65
N ILE A 94 15.35 6.68 -12.38
CA ILE A 94 14.87 7.60 -13.43
C ILE A 94 14.58 8.99 -12.85
N ILE A 95 13.87 9.04 -11.72
CA ILE A 95 13.48 10.31 -11.08
C ILE A 95 14.72 11.00 -10.50
N TYR A 96 15.64 10.23 -9.91
CA TYR A 96 16.89 10.76 -9.40
C TYR A 96 17.76 11.32 -10.52
N GLN A 97 18.01 10.60 -11.61
CA GLN A 97 18.95 11.05 -12.66
C GLN A 97 18.40 12.22 -13.49
N ASN A 98 17.10 12.25 -13.77
CA ASN A 98 16.50 13.26 -14.64
C ASN A 98 16.01 14.49 -13.86
N LYS A 99 16.78 15.59 -13.87
CA LYS A 99 16.36 16.86 -13.22
C LYS A 99 14.98 17.35 -13.69
N CYS A 100 14.66 17.18 -14.97
CA CYS A 100 13.35 17.53 -15.55
C CYS A 100 12.17 16.66 -15.07
N MET A 101 12.44 15.59 -14.31
CA MET A 101 11.45 14.74 -13.66
C MET A 101 11.29 15.06 -12.17
N ARG A 102 12.10 15.95 -11.59
CA ARG A 102 12.04 16.29 -10.16
C ARG A 102 11.00 17.39 -9.90
N ASN A 103 9.75 16.99 -9.85
CA ASN A 103 8.61 17.84 -9.50
C ASN A 103 7.78 17.20 -8.39
N GLY A 104 6.84 17.95 -7.80
CA GLY A 104 6.03 17.47 -6.67
C GLY A 104 5.36 16.09 -6.91
N PRO A 105 4.59 15.90 -8.00
CA PRO A 105 3.96 14.62 -8.28
C PRO A 105 4.93 13.44 -8.42
N ASN A 106 6.06 13.66 -9.08
CA ASN A 106 7.07 12.63 -9.23
C ASN A 106 7.81 12.36 -7.92
N ALA A 107 7.88 13.32 -6.99
CA ALA A 107 8.38 13.09 -5.64
C ALA A 107 7.43 12.20 -4.82
N LEU A 108 6.11 12.34 -4.98
CA LEU A 108 5.12 11.42 -4.39
C LEU A 108 5.23 10.01 -5.00
N ILE A 109 5.43 9.90 -6.32
CA ILE A 109 5.70 8.62 -6.99
C ILE A 109 7.01 7.99 -6.46
N ALA A 110 8.05 8.78 -6.20
CA ALA A 110 9.29 8.29 -5.61
C ALA A 110 9.08 7.82 -4.16
N SER A 111 8.29 8.55 -3.35
CA SER A 111 7.90 8.14 -2.00
C SER A 111 7.15 6.80 -2.01
N LEU A 112 6.21 6.63 -2.95
CA LEU A 112 5.49 5.38 -3.18
C LEU A 112 6.44 4.24 -3.54
N ALA A 113 7.33 4.44 -4.53
CA ALA A 113 8.30 3.44 -4.97
C ALA A 113 9.27 3.01 -3.84
N LEU A 114 9.65 3.93 -2.95
CA LEU A 114 10.47 3.61 -1.79
C LEU A 114 9.69 2.76 -0.77
N GLY A 115 8.42 3.09 -0.49
CA GLY A 115 7.55 2.27 0.35
C GLY A 115 7.33 0.87 -0.22
N ASP A 116 7.08 0.77 -1.52
CA ASP A 116 6.93 -0.49 -2.25
C ASP A 116 8.19 -1.37 -2.16
N LEU A 117 9.39 -0.79 -2.31
CA LEU A 117 10.64 -1.51 -2.16
C LEU A 117 10.82 -2.07 -0.74
N ILE A 118 10.56 -1.24 0.28
CA ILE A 118 10.66 -1.67 1.68
C ILE A 118 9.67 -2.82 1.94
N TYR A 119 8.44 -2.70 1.46
CA TYR A 119 7.42 -3.73 1.59
C TYR A 119 7.85 -5.04 0.94
N ILE A 120 8.27 -5.02 -0.34
CA ILE A 120 8.68 -6.22 -1.10
C ILE A 120 9.88 -6.91 -0.44
N VAL A 121 10.89 -6.14 -0.02
CA VAL A 121 12.13 -6.67 0.59
C VAL A 121 11.86 -7.37 1.92
N ILE A 122 10.84 -6.94 2.65
CA ILE A 122 10.51 -7.51 3.96
C ILE A 122 9.46 -8.61 3.85
N ASP A 123 8.37 -8.36 3.12
CA ASP A 123 7.19 -9.23 3.06
C ASP A 123 7.48 -10.55 2.36
N ILE A 124 8.13 -10.53 1.19
CA ILE A 124 8.32 -11.76 0.41
C ILE A 124 9.24 -12.75 1.12
N PRO A 125 10.45 -12.37 1.58
CA PRO A 125 11.36 -13.33 2.21
C PRO A 125 10.76 -13.95 3.48
N ILE A 126 10.08 -13.16 4.31
CA ILE A 126 9.50 -13.68 5.55
C ILE A 126 8.32 -14.62 5.29
N ASN A 127 7.47 -14.32 4.29
CA ASN A 127 6.32 -15.17 3.96
C ASN A 127 6.76 -16.46 3.28
N VAL A 128 7.76 -16.41 2.38
CA VAL A 128 8.35 -17.61 1.77
C VAL A 128 9.04 -18.47 2.84
N TYR A 129 9.80 -17.87 3.75
CA TYR A 129 10.40 -18.60 4.87
C TYR A 129 9.35 -19.30 5.73
N LYS A 130 8.28 -18.59 6.12
CA LYS A 130 7.17 -19.18 6.89
C LYS A 130 6.48 -20.33 6.15
N LEU A 131 6.35 -20.23 4.83
CA LEU A 131 5.73 -21.27 4.00
C LEU A 131 6.57 -22.54 3.91
N LEU A 132 7.90 -22.39 3.75
CA LEU A 132 8.83 -23.50 3.54
C LEU A 132 9.31 -24.12 4.84
N ALA A 133 9.77 -23.29 5.79
CA ALA A 133 10.36 -23.73 7.05
C ALA A 133 9.32 -23.97 8.15
N GLN A 134 8.06 -23.55 7.95
CA GLN A 134 6.96 -23.69 8.92
C GLN A 134 7.29 -23.15 10.33
N GLY A 135 8.19 -22.17 10.41
CA GLY A 135 8.71 -21.60 11.65
C GLY A 135 9.06 -20.13 11.51
N TRP A 136 9.66 -19.56 12.55
CA TRP A 136 10.16 -18.18 12.55
C TRP A 136 11.69 -18.15 12.46
N PRO A 137 12.31 -17.28 11.65
CA PRO A 137 13.76 -17.23 11.54
C PRO A 137 14.39 -16.81 12.87
N PHE A 138 15.48 -17.47 13.24
CA PHE A 138 16.26 -17.19 14.46
C PHE A 138 15.45 -17.27 15.76
N GLU A 139 14.50 -18.19 15.85
CA GLU A 139 13.54 -18.29 16.96
C GLU A 139 14.17 -18.39 18.37
N ASN A 140 15.38 -18.94 18.48
CA ASN A 140 16.11 -19.13 19.74
C ASN A 140 17.00 -17.95 20.14
N SER A 141 16.95 -16.84 19.40
CA SER A 141 17.81 -15.66 19.63
C SER A 141 16.99 -14.40 19.90
N ASP A 142 17.58 -13.45 20.63
CA ASP A 142 16.99 -12.12 20.84
C ASP A 142 16.76 -11.37 19.52
N PHE A 143 17.57 -11.68 18.50
CA PHE A 143 17.38 -11.15 17.14
C PHE A 143 16.07 -11.63 16.51
N GLY A 144 15.66 -12.88 16.76
CA GLY A 144 14.36 -13.41 16.32
C GLY A 144 13.19 -12.66 16.95
N LEU A 145 13.28 -12.31 18.24
CA LEU A 145 12.28 -11.50 18.92
C LEU A 145 12.23 -10.06 18.37
N PHE A 146 13.39 -9.45 18.12
CA PHE A 146 13.45 -8.14 17.47
C PHE A 146 12.77 -8.17 16.10
N LEU A 147 13.09 -9.14 15.25
CA LEU A 147 12.45 -9.30 13.94
C LEU A 147 10.94 -9.53 14.07
N CYS A 148 10.49 -10.28 15.08
CA CYS A 148 9.07 -10.55 15.30
C CYS A 148 8.26 -9.26 15.53
N LYS A 149 8.87 -8.25 16.15
CA LYS A 149 8.26 -6.93 16.34
C LYS A 149 8.48 -6.02 15.14
N PHE A 150 9.69 -6.02 14.59
CA PHE A 150 10.12 -5.09 13.56
C PHE A 150 9.50 -5.38 12.18
N LEU A 151 9.43 -6.64 11.75
CA LEU A 151 8.93 -6.98 10.41
C LEU A 151 7.44 -6.64 10.23
N PRO A 152 6.51 -7.03 11.14
CA PRO A 152 5.11 -6.64 11.01
C PRO A 152 4.90 -5.11 11.09
N PHE A 153 5.70 -4.43 11.93
CA PHE A 153 5.68 -2.96 12.03
C PHE A 153 6.04 -2.29 10.71
N ILE A 154 7.20 -2.60 10.13
CA ILE A 154 7.62 -1.99 8.86
C ILE A 154 6.72 -2.44 7.72
N GLN A 155 6.25 -3.69 7.71
CA GLN A 155 5.28 -4.16 6.72
C GLN A 155 4.03 -3.26 6.74
N LYS A 156 3.41 -3.03 7.91
CA LYS A 156 2.23 -2.15 8.00
C LYS A 156 2.53 -0.69 7.71
N ALA A 157 3.67 -0.18 8.16
CA ALA A 157 4.09 1.18 7.84
C ALA A 157 4.23 1.37 6.32
N SER A 158 4.81 0.40 5.61
CA SER A 158 5.00 0.47 4.16
C SER A 158 3.66 0.42 3.40
N VAL A 159 2.70 -0.38 3.87
CA VAL A 159 1.32 -0.34 3.34
C VAL A 159 0.68 1.02 3.59
N GLY A 160 0.89 1.60 4.77
CA GLY A 160 0.44 2.96 5.12
C GLY A 160 0.97 4.02 4.16
N ILE A 161 2.28 3.97 3.90
CA ILE A 161 2.96 4.87 2.95
C ILE A 161 2.34 4.72 1.56
N THR A 162 2.07 3.49 1.13
CA THR A 162 1.45 3.20 -0.17
C THR A 162 0.07 3.83 -0.28
N VAL A 163 -0.83 3.55 0.67
CA VAL A 163 -2.22 4.02 0.59
C VAL A 163 -2.35 5.53 0.74
N LEU A 164 -1.55 6.15 1.61
CA LEU A 164 -1.56 7.59 1.81
C LEU A 164 -0.93 8.33 0.62
N ASN A 165 0.12 7.79 -0.01
CA ASN A 165 0.64 8.35 -1.27
C ASN A 165 -0.38 8.23 -2.41
N LEU A 166 -1.15 7.14 -2.50
CA LEU A 166 -2.23 7.02 -3.50
C LEU A 166 -3.31 8.10 -3.29
N CYS A 167 -3.73 8.33 -2.03
CA CYS A 167 -4.62 9.44 -1.69
C CYS A 167 -4.04 10.80 -2.10
N ALA A 168 -2.78 11.07 -1.76
CA ALA A 168 -2.08 12.31 -2.10
C ALA A 168 -1.99 12.52 -3.61
N LEU A 169 -1.70 11.46 -4.38
CA LEU A 169 -1.67 11.51 -5.84
C LEU A 169 -3.05 11.86 -6.41
N SER A 170 -4.13 11.24 -5.91
CA SER A 170 -5.51 11.56 -6.32
C SER A 170 -5.87 13.04 -6.05
N VAL A 171 -5.50 13.56 -4.88
CA VAL A 171 -5.67 14.98 -4.52
C VAL A 171 -4.87 15.89 -5.45
N ASP A 172 -3.60 15.57 -5.70
CA ASP A 172 -2.74 16.36 -6.55
C ASP A 172 -3.27 16.40 -8.01
N ARG A 173 -3.78 15.29 -8.53
CA ARG A 173 -4.44 15.25 -9.85
C ARG A 173 -5.67 16.15 -9.91
N TYR A 174 -6.56 16.05 -8.91
CA TYR A 174 -7.74 16.91 -8.83
C TYR A 174 -7.33 18.39 -8.78
N ARG A 175 -6.34 18.74 -7.95
CA ARG A 175 -5.84 20.12 -7.83
C ARG A 175 -5.24 20.65 -9.13
N ALA A 176 -4.50 19.82 -9.86
CA ALA A 176 -3.94 20.22 -11.16
C ALA A 176 -5.05 20.54 -12.19
N VAL A 177 -6.23 19.94 -12.05
CA VAL A 177 -7.38 20.16 -12.94
C VAL A 177 -8.20 21.37 -12.49
N ALA A 178 -8.50 21.46 -11.19
CA ALA A 178 -9.32 22.53 -10.61
C ALA A 178 -8.59 23.88 -10.52
N SER A 179 -7.28 23.87 -10.23
CA SER A 179 -6.46 25.09 -10.15
C SER A 179 -5.65 25.27 -11.43
N TRP A 180 -6.04 26.26 -12.24
CA TRP A 180 -5.42 26.54 -13.53
C TRP A 180 -4.10 27.34 -13.43
N SER A 181 -3.76 27.90 -12.25
CA SER A 181 -2.65 28.85 -12.08
C SER A 181 -1.38 28.29 -11.43
N ARG A 182 -1.26 26.97 -11.20
CA ARG A 182 -0.03 26.43 -10.63
C ARG A 182 1.05 26.36 -11.71
N VAL A 183 1.91 27.38 -11.75
CA VAL A 183 3.15 27.35 -12.54
C VAL A 183 3.95 26.12 -12.09
N GLN A 184 4.11 25.15 -12.99
CA GLN A 184 4.86 23.93 -12.76
C GLN A 184 6.36 24.25 -12.81
N GLY A 185 6.87 24.87 -11.75
CA GLY A 185 8.31 25.13 -11.60
C GLY A 185 9.10 23.82 -11.54
N ILE A 186 10.35 23.88 -12.00
CA ILE A 186 11.33 22.80 -11.79
C ILE A 186 11.72 22.81 -10.31
N GLY A 187 11.56 21.68 -9.62
CA GLY A 187 11.84 21.55 -8.20
C GLY A 187 10.71 20.93 -7.40
N ILE A 188 11.03 20.44 -6.20
CA ILE A 188 10.07 19.88 -5.25
C ILE A 188 9.56 21.03 -4.38
N PRO A 189 8.26 21.37 -4.43
CA PRO A 189 7.71 22.40 -3.55
C PRO A 189 7.88 21.98 -2.09
N MET A 190 8.23 22.91 -1.20
CA MET A 190 8.30 22.66 0.25
C MET A 190 7.03 22.01 0.80
N ILE A 191 5.86 22.41 0.27
CA ILE A 191 4.57 21.81 0.63
C ILE A 191 4.54 20.30 0.35
N THR A 192 5.07 19.85 -0.80
CA THR A 192 5.12 18.43 -1.14
C THR A 192 6.13 17.67 -0.29
N ALA A 193 7.24 18.31 0.11
CA ALA A 193 8.17 17.69 1.06
C ALA A 193 7.53 17.48 2.44
N ILE A 194 6.78 18.48 2.94
CA ILE A 194 6.03 18.38 4.19
C ILE A 194 4.93 17.29 4.09
N GLU A 195 4.24 17.21 2.96
CA GLU A 195 3.25 16.16 2.68
C GLU A 195 3.86 14.75 2.71
N ILE A 196 5.02 14.55 2.07
CA ILE A 196 5.73 13.26 2.12
C ILE A 196 6.14 12.95 3.56
N PHE A 197 6.73 13.91 4.27
CA PHE A 197 7.17 13.70 5.65
C PHE A 197 6.00 13.31 6.57
N SER A 198 4.85 13.98 6.45
CA SER A 198 3.67 13.66 7.27
C SER A 198 3.06 12.30 6.90
N ILE A 199 3.09 11.89 5.63
CA ILE A 199 2.69 10.53 5.21
C ILE A 199 3.52 9.47 5.93
N TRP A 200 4.84 9.64 5.99
CA TRP A 200 5.74 8.69 6.63
C TRP A 200 5.52 8.62 8.15
N ILE A 201 5.45 9.77 8.81
CA ILE A 201 5.20 9.83 10.26
C ILE A 201 3.85 9.22 10.61
N LEU A 202 2.79 9.56 9.88
CA LEU A 202 1.46 8.98 10.12
C LEU A 202 1.48 7.46 9.91
N SER A 203 2.14 6.98 8.85
CA SER A 203 2.24 5.54 8.58
C SER A 203 2.97 4.78 9.68
N PHE A 204 4.05 5.34 10.23
CA PHE A 204 4.75 4.75 11.36
C PHE A 204 3.88 4.74 12.61
N ILE A 205 3.20 5.85 12.92
CA ILE A 205 2.31 5.93 14.10
C ILE A 205 1.21 4.86 14.03
N LEU A 206 0.56 4.71 12.87
CA LEU A 206 -0.51 3.72 12.68
C LEU A 206 -0.01 2.27 12.76
N ALA A 207 1.28 2.02 12.58
CA ALA A 207 1.89 0.71 12.67
C ALA A 207 2.39 0.34 14.08
N ILE A 208 2.50 1.30 15.01
CA ILE A 208 3.01 1.07 16.39
C ILE A 208 2.32 -0.12 17.10
N PRO A 209 0.98 -0.30 17.04
CA PRO A 209 0.34 -1.43 17.71
C PRO A 209 0.86 -2.81 17.28
N GLU A 210 1.37 -2.93 16.05
CA GLU A 210 1.97 -4.18 15.54
C GLU A 210 3.30 -4.47 16.26
N ALA A 211 4.15 -3.47 16.47
CA ALA A 211 5.42 -3.62 17.19
C ALA A 211 5.20 -4.02 18.66
N ILE A 212 4.17 -3.45 19.28
CA ILE A 212 3.83 -3.75 20.68
C ILE A 212 3.23 -5.16 20.79
N GLY A 213 2.27 -5.48 19.93
CA GLY A 213 1.46 -6.69 20.04
C GLY A 213 2.11 -7.98 19.56
N PHE A 214 3.04 -7.93 18.62
CA PHE A 214 3.71 -9.14 18.13
C PHE A 214 4.79 -9.59 19.12
N VAL A 215 4.73 -10.87 19.49
CA VAL A 215 5.69 -11.53 20.39
C VAL A 215 5.92 -12.96 19.93
N MET A 216 7.04 -13.54 20.38
CA MET A 216 7.34 -14.95 20.18
C MET A 216 6.51 -15.79 21.15
N VAL A 217 5.73 -16.72 20.60
CA VAL A 217 4.89 -17.64 21.38
C VAL A 217 5.31 -19.06 21.08
N THR A 218 5.55 -19.82 22.14
CA THR A 218 5.88 -21.25 22.07
C THR A 218 4.67 -22.07 22.52
N PHE A 219 4.23 -23.01 21.68
CA PHE A 219 3.15 -23.92 22.01
C PHE A 219 3.54 -25.36 21.67
N ARG A 220 2.92 -26.32 22.36
CA ARG A 220 3.08 -27.74 22.05
C ARG A 220 1.91 -28.21 21.20
N TYR A 221 2.20 -28.72 20.02
CA TYR A 221 1.21 -29.31 19.14
C TYR A 221 1.61 -30.76 18.86
N ARG A 222 0.74 -31.72 19.22
CA ARG A 222 0.99 -33.17 19.04
C ARG A 222 2.39 -33.64 19.54
N ASN A 223 2.78 -33.18 20.74
CA ASN A 223 4.08 -33.44 21.39
C ASN A 223 5.33 -32.80 20.75
N GLU A 224 5.19 -32.03 19.67
CA GLU A 224 6.27 -31.20 19.13
C GLU A 224 6.17 -29.76 19.66
N ARG A 225 7.33 -29.14 19.92
CA ARG A 225 7.40 -27.73 20.31
C ARG A 225 7.49 -26.89 19.04
N HIS A 226 6.56 -25.96 18.87
CA HIS A 226 6.60 -24.97 17.81
C HIS A 226 6.70 -23.58 18.42
N THR A 227 7.63 -22.79 17.89
CA THR A 227 7.78 -21.38 18.25
C THR A 227 7.50 -20.53 17.02
N THR A 228 6.63 -19.54 17.17
CA THR A 228 6.27 -18.66 16.06
C THR A 228 5.95 -17.26 16.55
N CYS A 229 6.04 -16.31 15.62
CA CYS A 229 5.73 -14.91 15.86
C CYS A 229 4.24 -14.65 15.61
N MET A 230 3.50 -14.27 16.65
CA MET A 230 2.07 -13.99 16.56
C MET A 230 1.65 -12.81 17.43
N LEU A 231 0.50 -12.22 17.09
CA LEU A 231 -0.12 -11.16 17.87
C LEU A 231 -0.67 -11.76 19.19
N ASN A 232 -0.06 -11.42 20.31
CA ASN A 232 -0.55 -11.82 21.63
C ASN A 232 -1.07 -10.60 22.40
N ALA A 233 -2.32 -10.65 22.84
CA ALA A 233 -2.97 -9.56 23.52
C ALA A 233 -2.84 -9.72 25.04
N THR A 234 -1.87 -9.03 25.65
CA THR A 234 -1.62 -9.07 27.10
C THR A 234 -2.25 -7.90 27.86
N SER A 235 -2.44 -6.74 27.21
CA SER A 235 -3.07 -5.56 27.81
C SER A 235 -4.51 -5.35 27.32
N PRO A 236 -5.37 -4.65 28.07
CA PRO A 236 -6.77 -4.37 27.66
C PRO A 236 -6.85 -3.69 26.29
N PHE A 237 -5.98 -2.72 26.03
CA PHE A 237 -5.88 -2.06 24.72
C PHE A 237 -5.50 -3.04 23.61
N MET A 238 -4.57 -3.96 23.86
CA MET A 238 -4.16 -4.95 22.86
C MET A 238 -5.25 -6.00 22.58
N VAL A 239 -6.12 -6.29 23.55
CA VAL A 239 -7.31 -7.14 23.33
C VAL A 239 -8.29 -6.43 22.39
N PHE A 240 -8.57 -5.15 22.66
CA PHE A 240 -9.36 -4.33 21.73
C PHE A 240 -8.73 -4.29 20.34
N TYR A 241 -7.43 -3.99 20.24
CA TYR A 241 -6.72 -3.94 18.97
C TYR A 241 -6.80 -5.28 18.23
N LYS A 242 -6.54 -6.42 18.89
CA LYS A 242 -6.66 -7.75 18.28
C LYS A 242 -8.05 -7.98 17.70
N ASN A 243 -9.10 -7.57 18.41
CA ASN A 243 -10.48 -7.72 17.95
C ASN A 243 -10.87 -6.70 16.88
N ALA A 244 -10.31 -5.50 16.87
CA ALA A 244 -10.62 -4.46 15.89
C ALA A 244 -9.73 -4.51 14.63
N LYS A 245 -8.55 -5.14 14.72
CA LYS A 245 -7.46 -5.06 13.72
C LYS A 245 -7.92 -5.29 12.29
N ASP A 246 -8.60 -6.39 11.99
CA ASP A 246 -8.99 -6.68 10.60
C ASP A 246 -10.01 -5.68 10.04
N TRP A 247 -10.94 -5.20 10.88
CA TRP A 247 -11.90 -4.16 10.51
C TRP A 247 -11.22 -2.80 10.34
N TRP A 248 -10.30 -2.45 11.25
CA TRP A 248 -9.48 -1.26 11.15
C TRP A 248 -8.63 -1.27 9.87
N LEU A 249 -7.97 -2.39 9.57
CA LEU A 249 -7.17 -2.55 8.36
C LEU A 249 -8.04 -2.42 7.11
N PHE A 250 -9.21 -3.06 7.09
CA PHE A 250 -10.14 -2.93 5.96
C PHE A 250 -10.68 -1.49 5.81
N GLY A 251 -11.11 -0.85 6.89
CA GLY A 251 -11.61 0.52 6.85
C GLY A 251 -10.53 1.51 6.40
N PHE A 252 -9.42 1.57 7.13
CA PHE A 252 -8.39 2.58 6.91
C PHE A 252 -7.50 2.29 5.70
N TYR A 253 -6.98 1.07 5.57
CA TYR A 253 -6.01 0.77 4.51
C TYR A 253 -6.68 0.39 3.18
N PHE A 254 -7.97 0.02 3.18
CA PHE A 254 -8.67 -0.36 1.94
C PHE A 254 -9.80 0.62 1.58
N CYS A 255 -10.76 0.89 2.46
CA CYS A 255 -11.91 1.73 2.11
C CYS A 255 -11.54 3.21 1.93
N VAL A 256 -10.69 3.78 2.80
CA VAL A 256 -10.29 5.20 2.71
C VAL A 256 -9.62 5.55 1.37
N PRO A 257 -8.60 4.83 0.87
CA PRO A 257 -7.98 5.18 -0.43
C PRO A 257 -8.96 5.05 -1.61
N LEU A 258 -9.89 4.09 -1.55
CA LEU A 258 -10.94 3.94 -2.55
C LEU A 258 -11.93 5.10 -2.50
N ALA A 259 -12.43 5.45 -1.31
CA ALA A 259 -13.36 6.55 -1.12
C ALA A 259 -12.73 7.90 -1.51
N CYS A 260 -11.49 8.15 -1.05
CA CYS A 260 -10.71 9.34 -1.38
C CYS A 260 -10.58 9.48 -2.91
N THR A 261 -10.13 8.43 -3.59
CA THR A 261 -9.99 8.47 -5.05
C THR A 261 -11.33 8.65 -5.75
N ALA A 262 -12.37 7.92 -5.33
CA ALA A 262 -13.71 8.03 -5.92
C ALA A 262 -14.25 9.46 -5.80
N VAL A 263 -14.11 10.09 -4.64
CA VAL A 263 -14.51 11.48 -4.40
C VAL A 263 -13.71 12.43 -5.30
N PHE A 264 -12.39 12.39 -5.27
CA PHE A 264 -11.56 13.32 -6.06
C PHE A 264 -11.69 13.11 -7.57
N TYR A 265 -11.89 11.87 -8.01
CA TYR A 265 -12.14 11.55 -9.42
C TYR A 265 -13.52 12.04 -9.87
N THR A 266 -14.55 11.90 -9.02
CA THR A 266 -15.89 12.44 -9.29
C THR A 266 -15.85 13.96 -9.35
N LEU A 267 -15.24 14.63 -8.35
CA LEU A 267 -15.07 16.08 -8.34
C LEU A 267 -14.29 16.58 -9.57
N MET A 268 -13.23 15.87 -9.96
CA MET A 268 -12.49 16.17 -11.18
C MET A 268 -13.36 16.07 -12.43
N THR A 269 -14.14 14.99 -12.56
CA THR A 269 -15.01 14.76 -13.72
C THR A 269 -16.13 15.81 -13.78
N CYS A 270 -16.73 16.15 -12.63
CA CYS A 270 -17.74 17.20 -12.51
C CYS A 270 -17.17 18.57 -12.91
N GLU A 271 -15.99 18.94 -12.41
CA GLU A 271 -15.33 20.21 -12.76
C GLU A 271 -15.05 20.31 -14.27
N MET A 272 -14.61 19.20 -14.89
CA MET A 272 -14.40 19.13 -16.33
C MET A 272 -15.69 19.24 -17.15
N LEU A 273 -16.79 18.62 -16.69
CA LEU A 273 -18.10 18.69 -17.34
C LEU A 273 -18.72 20.09 -17.22
N ASN A 274 -18.61 20.72 -16.05
CA ASN A 274 -19.13 22.06 -15.83
C ASN A 274 -18.43 23.09 -16.75
N ARG A 275 -17.11 22.95 -16.94
CA ARG A 275 -16.34 23.79 -17.86
C ARG A 275 -16.61 23.50 -19.34
N ARG A 276 -17.13 22.32 -19.69
CA ARG A 276 -17.56 21.98 -21.06
C ARG A 276 -18.82 22.74 -21.49
N ASN A 277 -19.67 23.12 -20.53
CA ASN A 277 -20.88 23.91 -20.78
C ASN A 277 -20.60 25.43 -20.91
N SER A 278 -19.39 25.90 -20.59
CA SER A 278 -18.94 27.26 -20.88
C SER A 278 -18.20 27.29 -22.23
N ASN A 279 -18.53 28.26 -23.09
CA ASN A 279 -18.14 28.36 -24.50
C ASN A 279 -16.63 28.54 -24.82
N LEU A 280 -15.69 27.94 -24.08
CA LEU A 280 -14.25 28.04 -24.36
C LEU A 280 -13.76 26.92 -25.30
N ARG A 281 -14.04 27.12 -26.59
CA ARG A 281 -13.85 26.16 -27.68
C ARG A 281 -12.37 25.87 -28.00
N ILE A 282 -12.06 24.57 -28.13
CA ILE A 282 -11.02 23.94 -28.97
C ILE A 282 -9.59 23.89 -28.40
N ALA A 283 -8.90 24.99 -28.05
CA ALA A 283 -7.51 24.91 -27.53
C ALA A 283 -7.41 24.29 -26.12
N LEU A 284 -8.46 24.48 -25.31
CA LEU A 284 -8.61 23.88 -23.98
C LEU A 284 -8.77 22.34 -24.07
N SER A 285 -9.24 21.81 -25.20
CA SER A 285 -9.60 20.40 -25.36
C SER A 285 -8.40 19.46 -25.32
N GLU A 286 -7.26 19.81 -25.92
CA GLU A 286 -6.06 18.97 -25.92
C GLU A 286 -5.36 18.95 -24.55
N HIS A 287 -5.29 20.09 -23.85
CA HIS A 287 -4.80 20.12 -22.47
C HIS A 287 -5.73 19.40 -21.48
N LEU A 288 -7.06 19.51 -21.65
CA LEU A 288 -8.02 18.74 -20.86
C LEU A 288 -7.97 17.24 -21.19
N LYS A 289 -7.69 16.86 -22.44
CA LYS A 289 -7.50 15.47 -22.87
C LYS A 289 -6.25 14.86 -22.26
N GLN A 290 -5.12 15.57 -22.25
CA GLN A 290 -3.93 15.14 -21.50
C GLN A 290 -4.22 14.97 -20.00
N ARG A 291 -4.96 15.91 -19.38
CA ARG A 291 -5.36 15.80 -17.97
C ARG A 291 -6.29 14.61 -17.72
N ARG A 292 -7.18 14.28 -18.65
CA ARG A 292 -8.08 13.11 -18.60
C ARG A 292 -7.29 11.80 -18.63
N GLU A 293 -6.31 11.67 -19.52
CA GLU A 293 -5.48 10.46 -19.61
C GLU A 293 -4.68 10.23 -18.31
N VAL A 294 -4.17 11.32 -17.73
CA VAL A 294 -3.46 11.28 -16.46
C VAL A 294 -4.37 10.93 -15.28
N ALA A 295 -5.66 11.29 -15.31
CA ALA A 295 -6.61 10.91 -14.27
C ALA A 295 -7.17 9.49 -14.44
N LYS A 296 -7.42 9.05 -15.68
CA LYS A 296 -7.74 7.64 -15.99
C LYS A 296 -6.66 6.71 -15.47
N THR A 297 -5.40 7.14 -15.52
CA THR A 297 -4.27 6.42 -14.94
C THR A 297 -4.43 6.24 -13.44
N VAL A 298 -4.69 7.32 -12.70
CA VAL A 298 -4.81 7.24 -11.25
C VAL A 298 -6.02 6.41 -10.85
N PHE A 299 -7.12 6.52 -11.58
CA PHE A 299 -8.26 5.61 -11.44
C PHE A 299 -7.87 4.15 -11.69
N CYS A 300 -7.14 3.86 -12.77
CA CYS A 300 -6.66 2.52 -13.09
C CYS A 300 -5.73 1.96 -12.00
N LEU A 301 -4.79 2.76 -11.48
CA LEU A 301 -3.92 2.39 -10.36
C LEU A 301 -4.74 2.02 -9.11
N VAL A 302 -5.82 2.73 -8.84
CA VAL A 302 -6.68 2.49 -7.67
C VAL A 302 -7.58 1.28 -7.86
N VAL A 303 -8.06 1.02 -9.08
CA VAL A 303 -8.78 -0.23 -9.40
C VAL A 303 -7.85 -1.42 -9.25
N ILE A 304 -6.61 -1.32 -9.73
CA ILE A 304 -5.59 -2.36 -9.55
C ILE A 304 -5.31 -2.58 -8.07
N PHE A 305 -5.14 -1.50 -7.30
CA PHE A 305 -5.02 -1.57 -5.85
C PHE A 305 -6.20 -2.32 -5.21
N ALA A 306 -7.44 -1.98 -5.59
CA ALA A 306 -8.63 -2.66 -5.09
C ALA A 306 -8.59 -4.16 -5.38
N LEU A 307 -8.31 -4.54 -6.63
CA LEU A 307 -8.27 -5.94 -7.06
C LEU A 307 -7.15 -6.72 -6.36
N CYS A 308 -6.00 -6.09 -6.12
CA CYS A 308 -4.86 -6.73 -5.49
C CYS A 308 -5.04 -6.92 -3.98
N TRP A 309 -5.60 -5.92 -3.29
CA TRP A 309 -5.74 -5.93 -1.83
C TRP A 309 -7.03 -6.58 -1.34
N PHE A 310 -8.10 -6.56 -2.14
CA PHE A 310 -9.41 -7.07 -1.72
C PHE A 310 -9.37 -8.54 -1.26
N PRO A 311 -8.72 -9.48 -1.97
CA PRO A 311 -8.68 -10.88 -1.56
C PRO A 311 -8.03 -11.10 -0.19
N LEU A 312 -7.06 -10.26 0.19
CA LEU A 312 -6.38 -10.33 1.49
C LEU A 312 -7.28 -9.84 2.62
N HIS A 313 -8.00 -8.74 2.41
CA HIS A 313 -8.94 -8.26 3.41
C HIS A 313 -10.12 -9.21 3.56
N LEU A 314 -10.62 -9.73 2.43
CA LEU A 314 -11.70 -10.70 2.42
C LEU A 314 -11.31 -12.00 3.13
N SER A 315 -10.13 -12.58 2.85
CA SER A 315 -9.68 -13.82 3.51
C SER A 315 -9.58 -13.66 5.03
N ARG A 316 -9.06 -12.51 5.51
CA ARG A 316 -8.95 -12.21 6.94
C ARG A 316 -10.29 -12.00 7.63
N ILE A 317 -11.21 -11.25 7.00
CA ILE A 317 -12.56 -11.05 7.53
C ILE A 317 -13.32 -12.38 7.54
N LEU A 318 -13.27 -13.17 6.46
CA LEU A 318 -13.90 -14.49 6.40
C LEU A 318 -13.35 -15.41 7.49
N LYS A 319 -12.02 -15.46 7.66
CA LYS A 319 -11.39 -16.23 8.73
C LYS A 319 -11.95 -15.81 10.09
N LYS A 320 -12.07 -14.52 10.36
CA LYS A 320 -12.59 -14.01 11.63
C LYS A 320 -14.08 -14.31 11.85
N MET A 321 -14.90 -14.24 10.81
CA MET A 321 -16.36 -14.44 10.92
C MET A 321 -16.76 -15.91 10.99
N VAL A 322 -16.02 -16.79 10.29
CA VAL A 322 -16.39 -18.21 10.12
C VAL A 322 -15.62 -19.13 11.08
N TYR A 323 -14.41 -18.74 11.51
CA TYR A 323 -13.61 -19.60 12.40
C TYR A 323 -14.22 -19.67 13.81
N ASN A 324 -14.67 -20.86 14.19
CA ASN A 324 -15.11 -21.17 15.54
C ASN A 324 -14.14 -22.18 16.18
N GLU A 325 -13.55 -21.79 17.31
CA GLU A 325 -12.61 -22.65 18.04
C GLU A 325 -13.23 -23.96 18.52
N LYS A 326 -14.56 -24.00 18.72
CA LYS A 326 -15.30 -25.17 19.21
C LYS A 326 -15.73 -26.13 18.11
N ASP A 327 -15.59 -25.76 16.84
CA ASP A 327 -16.00 -26.59 15.71
C ASP A 327 -14.99 -27.73 15.47
N PRO A 328 -15.41 -29.01 15.47
CA PRO A 328 -14.53 -30.14 15.15
C PRO A 328 -13.95 -30.09 13.73
N ASN A 329 -14.64 -29.45 12.76
CA ASN A 329 -14.22 -29.33 11.37
C ASN A 329 -13.36 -28.08 11.08
N ARG A 330 -13.02 -27.30 12.12
CA ARG A 330 -12.23 -26.05 11.99
C ARG A 330 -10.92 -26.19 11.21
N CYS A 331 -10.31 -27.38 11.21
CA CYS A 331 -9.05 -27.63 10.52
C CYS A 331 -9.21 -27.86 9.01
N GLU A 332 -10.37 -28.32 8.54
CA GLU A 332 -10.66 -28.38 7.11
C GLU A 332 -10.81 -26.96 6.54
N LEU A 333 -11.61 -26.13 7.24
CA LEU A 333 -11.74 -24.71 6.94
C LEU A 333 -10.37 -23.99 6.95
N LEU A 334 -9.55 -24.24 7.96
CA LEU A 334 -8.21 -23.64 8.04
C LEU A 334 -7.29 -24.14 6.91
N SER A 335 -7.40 -25.41 6.51
CA SER A 335 -6.64 -25.97 5.39
C SER A 335 -7.00 -25.33 4.05
N PHE A 336 -8.25 -24.87 3.89
CA PHE A 336 -8.68 -24.10 2.73
C PHE A 336 -8.27 -22.61 2.81
N LEU A 337 -8.40 -21.99 3.99
CA LEU A 337 -8.08 -20.58 4.19
C LEU A 337 -6.58 -20.28 4.13
N LEU A 338 -5.72 -21.23 4.52
CA LEU A 338 -4.26 -21.04 4.52
C LEU A 338 -3.69 -20.80 3.11
N PRO A 339 -3.93 -21.66 2.09
CA PRO A 339 -3.54 -21.37 0.71
C PRO A 339 -4.12 -20.06 0.17
N LEU A 340 -5.38 -19.77 0.47
CA LEU A 340 -6.00 -18.50 0.07
C LEU A 340 -5.29 -17.30 0.68
N ASP A 341 -4.87 -17.35 1.95
CA ASP A 341 -4.11 -16.27 2.58
C ASP A 341 -2.76 -16.05 1.89
N TYR A 342 -2.03 -17.12 1.55
CA TYR A 342 -0.77 -17.00 0.79
C TYR A 342 -0.96 -16.45 -0.63
N ILE A 343 -2.00 -16.90 -1.35
CA ILE A 343 -2.35 -16.34 -2.67
C ILE A 343 -2.69 -14.86 -2.53
N SER A 344 -3.53 -14.50 -1.56
CA SER A 344 -3.94 -13.13 -1.30
C SER A 344 -2.78 -12.22 -0.87
N ILE A 345 -1.83 -12.73 -0.09
CA ILE A 345 -0.59 -12.02 0.25
C ILE A 345 0.22 -11.74 -1.02
N ASN A 346 0.44 -12.75 -1.86
CA ASN A 346 1.15 -12.57 -3.13
C ASN A 346 0.45 -11.56 -4.04
N LEU A 347 -0.88 -11.59 -4.09
CA LEU A 347 -1.66 -10.65 -4.88
C LEU A 347 -1.55 -9.22 -4.33
N ALA A 348 -1.62 -9.04 -3.01
CA ALA A 348 -1.40 -7.74 -2.37
C ALA A 348 0.02 -7.21 -2.66
N THR A 349 1.04 -8.08 -2.63
CA THR A 349 2.43 -7.70 -2.94
C THR A 349 2.66 -7.44 -4.43
N MET A 350 1.86 -8.05 -5.31
CA MET A 350 1.86 -7.74 -6.74
C MET A 350 1.47 -6.28 -7.01
N ASN A 351 0.64 -5.64 -6.17
CA ASN A 351 0.31 -4.22 -6.28
C ASN A 351 1.55 -3.33 -6.37
N SER A 352 2.55 -3.59 -5.53
CA SER A 352 3.82 -2.86 -5.50
C SER A 352 4.64 -3.05 -6.78
N CYS A 353 4.43 -4.14 -7.52
CA CYS A 353 5.10 -4.40 -8.80
C CYS A 353 4.38 -3.73 -9.98
N ILE A 354 3.06 -3.56 -9.88
CA ILE A 354 2.26 -2.99 -10.96
C ILE A 354 2.47 -1.48 -11.08
N ASN A 355 2.83 -0.78 -9.99
CA ASN A 355 3.01 0.68 -10.01
C ASN A 355 4.01 1.16 -11.10
N PRO A 356 5.25 0.65 -11.19
CA PRO A 356 6.17 0.98 -12.30
C PRO A 356 5.62 0.59 -13.69
N ILE A 357 4.96 -0.57 -13.79
CA ILE A 357 4.42 -1.11 -15.06
C ILE A 357 3.29 -0.20 -15.58
N ALA A 358 2.37 0.19 -14.69
CA ALA A 358 1.29 1.10 -15.01
C ALA A 358 1.84 2.46 -15.47
N LEU A 359 2.85 3.01 -14.77
CA LEU A 359 3.50 4.27 -15.19
C LEU A 359 4.19 4.15 -16.54
N TYR A 360 4.78 2.99 -16.86
CA TYR A 360 5.38 2.70 -18.17
C TYR A 360 4.35 2.75 -19.30
N PHE A 361 3.18 2.13 -19.13
CA PHE A 361 2.15 2.11 -20.18
C PHE A 361 1.43 3.44 -20.33
N VAL A 362 1.26 4.15 -19.22
CA VAL A 362 0.49 5.39 -19.17
C VAL A 362 1.28 6.58 -19.72
N SER A 363 2.52 6.75 -19.28
CA SER A 363 3.24 8.00 -19.48
C SER A 363 4.32 7.80 -20.51
N LYS A 364 4.15 8.42 -21.68
CA LYS A 364 5.18 8.45 -22.74
C LYS A 364 6.55 8.90 -22.19
N LYS A 365 6.55 9.86 -21.25
CA LYS A 365 7.79 10.35 -20.62
C LYS A 365 8.47 9.28 -19.76
N PHE A 366 7.71 8.57 -18.92
CA PHE A 366 8.26 7.46 -18.13
C PHE A 366 8.65 6.29 -19.03
N LYS A 367 7.83 5.92 -20.02
CA LYS A 367 8.12 4.89 -21.02
C LYS A 367 9.49 5.08 -21.67
N ASN A 368 9.75 6.27 -22.20
CA ASN A 368 11.01 6.60 -22.87
C ASN A 368 12.20 6.49 -21.90
N CYS A 369 12.04 6.93 -20.64
CA CYS A 369 13.08 6.83 -19.62
C CYS A 369 13.34 5.36 -19.22
N PHE A 370 12.30 4.55 -19.07
CA PHE A 370 12.41 3.12 -18.78
C PHE A 370 13.10 2.37 -19.93
N GLN A 371 12.72 2.64 -21.19
CA GLN A 371 13.40 2.07 -22.36
C GLN A 371 14.86 2.50 -22.41
N SER A 372 15.15 3.77 -22.12
CA SER A 372 16.54 4.26 -22.06
C SER A 372 17.35 3.57 -20.97
N CYS A 373 16.79 3.32 -19.78
CA CYS A 373 17.50 2.69 -18.66
C CYS A 373 17.63 1.16 -18.77
N LEU A 374 16.61 0.47 -19.30
CA LEU A 374 16.56 -0.99 -19.37
C LEU A 374 17.08 -1.54 -20.71
N CYS A 375 16.94 -0.77 -21.80
CA CYS A 375 17.35 -1.16 -23.14
C CYS A 375 18.60 -0.41 -23.63
N CYS A 376 19.54 -0.05 -22.73
CA CYS A 376 20.78 0.65 -23.09
C CYS A 376 21.58 0.02 -24.25
N CYS A 377 21.34 -1.25 -24.59
CA CYS A 377 21.94 -1.91 -25.74
C CYS A 377 21.34 -1.52 -27.12
N CYS A 378 20.22 -0.79 -27.18
CA CYS A 378 19.48 -0.55 -28.43
C CYS A 378 19.24 0.94 -28.79
N TYR A 379 19.65 1.91 -27.96
CA TYR A 379 19.30 3.33 -28.16
C TYR A 379 20.49 4.28 -28.05
N GLN A 380 21.64 3.90 -28.58
CA GLN A 380 22.74 4.82 -28.84
C GLN A 380 22.64 5.36 -30.26
N SER A 381 21.53 6.02 -30.59
CA SER A 381 21.47 6.89 -31.77
C SER A 381 20.40 7.95 -31.57
N LYS A 382 20.83 9.22 -31.69
CA LYS A 382 20.03 10.44 -31.82
C LYS A 382 19.42 11.03 -30.54
N SER A 383 20.25 11.70 -29.74
CA SER A 383 19.95 13.06 -29.23
C SER A 383 21.17 13.61 -28.49
N LEU A 384 22.16 14.10 -29.24
CA LEU A 384 23.16 15.02 -28.71
C LEU A 384 22.52 16.41 -28.80
N VAL A 385 21.93 16.89 -27.70
CA VAL A 385 21.50 18.29 -27.60
C VAL A 385 22.76 19.12 -27.39
N THR A 386 23.36 19.57 -28.48
CA THR A 386 24.44 20.56 -28.44
C THR A 386 23.84 21.91 -28.06
N SER A 387 24.09 22.38 -26.83
CA SER A 387 23.77 23.75 -26.42
C SER A 387 24.82 24.70 -26.96
N VAL A 388 24.46 25.51 -27.97
CA VAL A 388 25.24 26.70 -28.35
C VAL A 388 24.78 27.86 -27.44
N PRO A 389 25.69 28.58 -26.76
CA PRO A 389 25.30 29.75 -25.98
C PRO A 389 25.17 30.96 -26.91
N MET A 390 24.05 31.67 -26.84
CA MET A 390 24.00 33.07 -27.26
C MET A 390 23.25 33.92 -26.23
N ASN A 391 23.86 35.07 -25.94
CA ASN A 391 23.42 36.12 -25.03
C ASN A 391 22.04 36.67 -25.42
N GLY A 392 21.22 36.98 -24.42
CA GLY A 392 20.02 37.81 -24.59
C GLY A 392 18.82 37.27 -23.81
N THR A 393 18.32 38.10 -22.90
CA THR A 393 17.14 37.88 -22.06
C THR A 393 15.87 37.57 -22.87
N SER A 394 15.48 36.29 -22.94
CA SER A 394 14.09 35.80 -22.87
C SER A 394 14.04 34.30 -23.23
N ILE A 395 13.53 33.46 -22.31
CA ILE A 395 13.34 32.03 -22.56
C ILE A 395 11.90 31.82 -23.04
N GLN A 396 11.71 31.73 -24.36
CA GLN A 396 10.46 31.28 -24.97
C GLN A 396 10.59 29.80 -25.35
N TRP A 397 9.81 28.94 -24.70
CA TRP A 397 9.75 27.52 -25.05
C TRP A 397 8.90 27.33 -26.30
N LYS A 398 9.54 27.17 -27.46
CA LYS A 398 8.87 26.77 -28.71
C LYS A 398 8.93 25.24 -28.83
N ASN A 399 7.78 24.58 -28.69
CA ASN A 399 7.63 23.20 -29.15
C ASN A 399 7.68 23.22 -30.68
N GLN A 400 8.78 22.75 -31.26
CA GLN A 400 8.88 22.59 -32.70
C GLN A 400 8.38 21.20 -33.07
N GLU A 401 7.13 21.12 -33.54
CA GLU A 401 6.64 19.96 -34.28
C GLU A 401 7.50 19.80 -35.55
N LEU A 402 8.12 18.64 -35.68
CA LEU A 402 8.91 18.29 -36.85
C LEU A 402 7.94 17.91 -37.98
N ASN A 403 7.64 18.88 -38.85
CA ASN A 403 7.03 18.59 -40.14
C ASN A 403 8.04 17.79 -40.99
N ASN A 404 7.69 16.54 -41.28
CA ASN A 404 8.34 15.77 -42.34
C ASN A 404 7.93 16.35 -43.70
N HIS A 405 8.75 17.22 -44.25
CA HIS A 405 8.81 17.46 -45.68
C HIS A 405 10.27 17.65 -46.09
N ILE A 406 10.62 17.06 -47.24
CA ILE A 406 11.87 17.17 -48.01
C ILE A 406 12.84 15.99 -47.88
N ILE A 407 12.52 14.92 -48.63
CA ILE A 407 13.43 14.16 -49.50
C ILE A 407 12.56 13.94 -50.76
N ASP A 408 12.72 14.69 -51.85
CA ASP A 408 13.69 14.44 -52.91
C ASP A 408 13.85 15.70 -53.77
N ARG A 409 15.09 16.16 -53.96
CA ARG A 409 15.45 16.95 -55.14
C ARG A 409 16.94 16.81 -55.45
N SER A 410 17.28 15.75 -56.18
CA SER A 410 18.39 15.80 -57.14
C SER A 410 18.34 14.63 -58.12
N SER A 411 17.75 14.83 -59.29
CA SER A 411 18.26 14.21 -60.52
C SER A 411 18.03 15.17 -61.70
N HIS A 412 19.16 15.48 -62.35
CA HIS A 412 19.39 15.91 -63.74
C HIS A 412 18.36 16.82 -64.45
N LYS A 413 18.70 18.07 -64.81
CA LYS A 413 19.49 18.54 -65.97
C LYS A 413 18.83 18.32 -67.35
N ASP A 414 18.56 19.47 -67.99
CA ASP A 414 18.71 19.82 -69.41
C ASP A 414 17.53 19.68 -70.41
N SER A 415 17.54 20.67 -71.35
CA SER A 415 16.74 20.94 -72.57
C SER A 415 15.35 21.60 -72.40
N ILE A 416 15.19 22.90 -72.69
CA ILE A 416 15.08 23.59 -74.00
C ILE A 416 13.80 23.16 -74.77
N ASN A 417 12.71 23.91 -74.62
CA ASN A 417 12.21 24.92 -75.58
C ASN A 417 10.96 25.62 -75.03
#